data_AF-A0A6I9Q4R5-F1
#
_entry.id   AF-A0A6I9Q4R5-F1
#
_cell.length_a   1.000
_cell.length_b   1.000
_cell.length_c   1.000
_cell.angle_alpha   90.00
_cell.angle_beta   90.00
_cell.angle_gamma   90.00
#
_symmetry.space_group_name_H-M   'P 1'
#
loop_
_entity.id
_entity.type
_entity.pdbx_description
1 polymer ?
#
loop_
_entity_poly.entity_id
_entity_poly.type
_entity_poly.pdbx_seq_one_letter_code
_entity_poly.pdbx_strand_id
1 'polypeptide(L)'
;MQVKLSCWKSGLNTLLVELLPWALLANHSKWDLWLFEGETIVLQIPAGKIIVPPNFKEAFQIGIYWAHTNTVHKSTALKLVHDLTSPRWKEGSGSEVVTLDEEGYVEADITLGAFPGRQKLCQFCVSSVVRHGIQILQLEDRTILVNNTPHTIQYRPLLTDHALGTDGQVMCINKLCPFTLH
;
A
#
# COMPACT_ATOMS: atom_id res chain seq x y z
N MET A 1 -3.02 -17.34 8.24
CA MET A 1 -2.08 -17.71 9.32
C MET A 1 -1.35 -18.97 8.87
N GLN A 2 -0.02 -18.94 8.84
CA GLN A 2 0.80 -20.10 8.46
C GLN A 2 1.38 -20.74 9.72
N VAL A 3 1.33 -22.08 9.76
CA VAL A 3 1.82 -22.88 10.88
C VAL A 3 2.97 -23.73 10.37
N LYS A 4 4.18 -23.54 10.92
CA LYS A 4 5.34 -24.36 10.60
C LYS A 4 5.81 -25.12 11.82
N LEU A 5 5.97 -26.44 11.67
CA LEU A 5 6.54 -27.29 12.70
C LEU A 5 8.06 -27.18 12.61
N SER A 6 8.70 -26.65 13.64
CA SER A 6 10.11 -26.26 13.57
C SER A 6 11.06 -27.40 13.91
N CYS A 7 10.66 -28.37 14.75
CA CYS A 7 11.25 -29.71 14.89
C CYS A 7 10.62 -30.46 16.07
N TRP A 8 10.53 -31.79 15.99
CA TRP A 8 10.31 -32.63 17.17
C TRP A 8 11.67 -33.16 17.65
N LYS A 9 11.97 -33.03 18.94
CA LYS A 9 13.19 -33.58 19.56
C LYS A 9 12.82 -34.70 20.53
N SER A 10 13.50 -35.85 20.42
CA SER A 10 13.29 -36.99 21.31
C SER A 10 13.57 -36.61 22.77
N GLY A 11 12.68 -36.98 23.69
CA GLY A 11 12.82 -36.70 25.12
C GLY A 11 12.18 -35.39 25.59
N LEU A 12 11.56 -34.61 24.69
CA LEU A 12 10.74 -33.46 25.04
C LEU A 12 9.25 -33.82 24.88
N ASN A 13 8.44 -33.48 25.88
CA ASN A 13 6.98 -33.56 25.82
C ASN A 13 6.36 -32.27 25.21
N THR A 14 7.19 -31.39 24.64
CA THR A 14 6.79 -30.09 24.11
C THR A 14 7.03 -30.04 22.60
N LEU A 15 6.09 -29.41 21.89
CA LEU A 15 6.15 -29.19 20.45
C LEU A 15 6.40 -27.70 20.18
N LEU A 16 7.46 -27.39 19.44
CA LEU A 16 7.70 -26.02 18.99
C LEU A 16 6.92 -25.75 17.70
N VAL A 17 6.00 -24.79 17.77
CA VAL A 17 5.16 -24.36 16.64
C VAL A 17 5.50 -22.92 16.32
N GLU A 18 5.91 -22.67 15.08
CA GLU A 18 6.17 -21.33 14.58
C GLU A 18 4.92 -20.81 13.88
N LEU A 19 4.43 -19.65 14.31
CA LEU A 19 3.21 -19.03 13.80
C LEU A 19 3.58 -17.73 13.09
N LEU A 20 3.40 -17.71 11.77
CA LEU A 20 3.65 -16.53 10.95
C LEU A 20 2.31 -15.94 10.46
N PRO A 21 2.16 -14.61 10.48
CA PRO A 21 1.03 -13.97 9.82
C PRO A 21 1.12 -14.28 8.32
N TRP A 22 -0.02 -14.38 7.65
CA TRP A 22 -0.03 -14.55 6.20
C TRP A 22 0.39 -13.26 5.49
N ALA A 23 0.04 -12.11 6.07
CA ALA A 23 0.38 -10.80 5.57
C ALA A 23 0.62 -9.76 6.66
N LEU A 24 1.30 -8.68 6.27
CA LEU A 24 1.42 -7.42 7.00
C LEU A 24 0.89 -6.30 6.09
N LEU A 25 0.06 -5.43 6.63
CA LEU A 25 -0.47 -4.25 5.95
C LEU A 25 0.08 -3.00 6.64
N ALA A 26 0.96 -2.30 5.94
CA ALA A 26 1.62 -1.08 6.41
C ALA A 26 0.95 0.15 5.80
N ASN A 27 0.45 1.05 6.64
CA ASN A 27 -0.04 2.35 6.21
C ASN A 27 1.03 3.41 6.46
N HIS A 28 1.70 3.83 5.39
CA HIS A 28 2.68 4.91 5.38
C HIS A 28 2.07 6.23 4.85
N SER A 29 0.77 6.24 4.54
CA SER A 29 0.05 7.47 4.23
C SER A 29 -0.20 8.32 5.47
N LYS A 30 -0.59 9.58 5.23
CA LYS A 30 -1.02 10.51 6.29
C LYS A 30 -2.47 10.32 6.74
N TRP A 31 -3.19 9.37 6.15
CA TRP A 31 -4.62 9.16 6.37
C TRP A 31 -4.88 7.95 7.24
N ASP A 32 -5.83 8.05 8.16
CA ASP A 32 -6.47 6.87 8.71
C ASP A 32 -7.32 6.23 7.61
N LEU A 33 -7.04 4.96 7.32
CA LEU A 33 -7.71 4.22 6.25
C LEU A 33 -8.59 3.13 6.84
N TRP A 34 -9.57 2.70 6.07
CA TRP A 34 -10.42 1.55 6.39
C TRP A 34 -10.32 0.53 5.27
N LEU A 35 -10.21 -0.73 5.65
CA LEU A 35 -10.25 -1.87 4.75
C LEU A 35 -11.70 -2.35 4.63
N PHE A 36 -12.14 -2.54 3.39
CA PHE A 36 -13.45 -3.08 3.07
C PHE A 36 -13.31 -4.37 2.27
N GLU A 37 -14.21 -5.31 2.52
CA GLU A 37 -14.45 -6.46 1.65
C GLU A 37 -15.93 -6.38 1.26
N GLY A 38 -16.18 -6.01 0.00
CA GLY A 38 -17.49 -5.57 -0.47
C GLY A 38 -18.02 -4.34 0.29
N GLU A 39 -19.16 -4.49 0.95
CA GLU A 39 -19.79 -3.41 1.73
C GLU A 39 -19.42 -3.41 3.22
N THR A 40 -18.68 -4.42 3.67
CA THR A 40 -18.34 -4.60 5.08
C THR A 40 -17.01 -3.98 5.43
N ILE A 41 -16.98 -3.19 6.51
CA ILE A 41 -15.72 -2.72 7.14
C ILE A 41 -15.08 -3.91 7.84
N VAL A 42 -13.86 -4.22 7.43
CA VAL A 42 -13.11 -5.37 7.94
C VAL A 42 -12.11 -4.91 9.02
N LEU A 43 -11.42 -3.80 8.78
CA LEU A 43 -10.32 -3.37 9.62
C LEU A 43 -10.07 -1.86 9.47
N GLN A 44 -9.73 -1.19 10.57
CA GLN A 44 -9.16 0.15 10.51
C GLN A 44 -7.63 0.05 10.41
N ILE A 45 -7.04 0.87 9.55
CA ILE A 45 -5.61 0.96 9.29
C ILE A 45 -5.14 2.38 9.64
N PRO A 46 -4.79 2.65 10.91
CA PRO A 46 -4.37 3.99 11.30
C PRO A 46 -3.09 4.44 10.58
N ALA A 47 -2.93 5.74 10.38
CA ALA A 47 -1.75 6.32 9.75
C ALA A 47 -0.46 5.93 10.49
N GLY A 48 0.59 5.57 9.73
CA GLY A 48 1.90 5.18 10.27
C GLY A 48 1.92 3.83 11.00
N LYS A 49 0.87 3.00 10.91
CA LYS A 49 0.80 1.71 11.59
C LYS A 49 0.96 0.54 10.64
N ILE A 50 1.49 -0.55 11.18
CA ILE A 50 1.57 -1.86 10.53
C ILE A 50 0.64 -2.79 11.30
N ILE A 51 -0.24 -3.47 10.60
CA ILE A 51 -1.23 -4.38 11.19
C ILE A 51 -1.27 -5.70 10.42
N VAL A 52 -1.78 -6.74 11.06
CA VAL A 52 -2.04 -8.03 10.41
C VAL A 52 -3.47 -8.00 9.87
N PRO A 53 -3.70 -7.98 8.54
CA PRO A 53 -5.05 -8.05 8.00
C PRO A 53 -5.62 -9.46 8.15
N PRO A 54 -6.96 -9.63 8.19
CA PRO A 54 -7.56 -10.93 8.01
C PRO A 54 -7.29 -11.45 6.60
N ASN A 55 -7.40 -12.77 6.41
CA ASN A 55 -7.25 -13.36 5.07
C ASN A 55 -8.35 -12.82 4.15
N PHE A 56 -7.98 -12.21 3.02
CA PHE A 56 -8.95 -11.76 2.02
C PHE A 56 -9.56 -12.97 1.31
N LYS A 57 -10.88 -13.04 1.27
CA LYS A 57 -11.64 -14.05 0.50
C LYS A 57 -12.00 -13.52 -0.88
N GLU A 58 -12.24 -12.21 -0.95
CA GLU A 58 -12.65 -11.48 -2.14
C GLU A 58 -11.71 -10.29 -2.42
N ALA A 59 -12.06 -9.46 -3.40
CA ALA A 59 -11.37 -8.20 -3.61
C ALA A 59 -11.63 -7.24 -2.44
N PHE A 60 -10.61 -6.49 -2.04
CA PHE A 60 -10.69 -5.53 -0.96
C PHE A 60 -10.63 -4.10 -1.48
N GLN A 61 -11.22 -3.14 -0.77
CA GLN A 61 -11.11 -1.72 -1.06
C GLN A 61 -10.45 -1.02 0.13
N ILE A 62 -9.73 0.07 -0.15
CA ILE A 62 -9.35 1.03 0.88
C ILE A 62 -10.35 2.18 0.86
N GLY A 63 -10.68 2.71 2.02
CA GLY A 63 -11.61 3.83 2.13
C GLY A 63 -11.21 4.83 3.20
N ILE A 64 -11.81 6.01 3.11
CA ILE A 64 -11.65 7.12 4.06
C ILE A 64 -13.02 7.45 4.61
N TYR A 65 -13.11 7.53 5.93
CA TYR A 65 -14.26 8.14 6.61
C TYR A 65 -14.11 9.67 6.56
N TRP A 66 -15.05 10.31 5.87
CA TRP A 66 -15.06 11.76 5.68
C TRP A 66 -16.03 12.42 6.67
N ALA A 67 -15.48 12.88 7.80
CA ALA A 67 -16.25 13.44 8.90
C ALA A 67 -17.13 14.64 8.51
N HIS A 68 -16.72 15.45 7.52
CA HIS A 68 -17.46 16.65 7.12
C HIS A 68 -18.87 16.36 6.58
N THR A 69 -19.05 15.23 5.88
CA THR A 69 -20.36 14.80 5.38
C THR A 69 -20.83 13.49 5.99
N ASN A 70 -20.10 12.95 6.98
CA ASN A 70 -20.37 11.66 7.60
C ASN A 70 -20.53 10.52 6.57
N THR A 71 -19.69 10.52 5.53
CA THR A 71 -19.71 9.56 4.43
C THR A 71 -18.42 8.75 4.37
N VAL A 72 -18.50 7.54 3.85
CA VAL A 72 -17.34 6.73 3.51
C VAL A 72 -17.12 6.79 2.02
N HIS A 73 -15.88 7.05 1.62
CA HIS A 73 -15.46 7.04 0.22
C HIS A 73 -14.44 5.92 0.03
N LYS A 74 -14.60 5.12 -1.02
CA LYS A 74 -13.80 3.91 -1.28
C LYS A 74 -13.01 4.06 -2.58
N SER A 75 -11.90 3.34 -2.67
CA SER A 75 -11.16 3.13 -3.91
C SER A 75 -11.86 2.13 -4.82
N THR A 76 -11.35 2.00 -6.04
CA THR A 76 -11.58 0.78 -6.84
C THR A 76 -11.15 -0.46 -6.05
N ALA A 77 -11.85 -1.58 -6.25
CA ALA A 77 -11.52 -2.82 -5.57
C ALA A 77 -10.19 -3.38 -6.08
N LEU A 78 -9.41 -3.94 -5.16
CA LEU A 78 -8.11 -4.54 -5.40
C LEU A 78 -8.19 -6.03 -5.12
N LYS A 79 -7.76 -6.86 -6.05
CA LYS A 79 -7.66 -8.31 -5.87
C LYS A 79 -6.20 -8.72 -5.82
N LEU A 80 -5.76 -9.23 -4.67
CA LEU A 80 -4.43 -9.81 -4.53
C LEU A 80 -4.38 -11.15 -5.27
N VAL A 81 -3.50 -11.25 -6.26
CA VAL A 81 -3.33 -12.43 -7.13
C VAL A 81 -1.99 -13.08 -6.81
N HIS A 82 -2.03 -14.41 -6.61
CA HIS A 82 -0.88 -15.24 -6.26
C HIS A 82 -0.34 -16.03 -7.47
N ASP A 83 -0.77 -15.68 -8.69
CA ASP A 83 -0.42 -16.40 -9.91
C ASP A 83 0.90 -15.88 -10.49
N LEU A 84 1.92 -16.76 -10.53
CA LEU A 84 3.26 -16.55 -11.13
C LEU A 84 3.26 -16.31 -12.66
N THR A 85 2.11 -16.16 -13.31
CA THR A 85 2.02 -16.16 -14.79
C THR A 85 2.03 -14.77 -15.40
N SER A 86 3.22 -14.18 -15.47
CA SER A 86 3.63 -13.02 -16.30
C SER A 86 2.85 -11.72 -16.11
N PRO A 87 3.51 -10.54 -16.22
CA PRO A 87 2.84 -9.26 -16.03
C PRO A 87 1.79 -9.06 -17.11
N ARG A 88 0.51 -9.19 -16.76
CA ARG A 88 -0.60 -8.83 -17.64
C ARG A 88 -0.77 -7.32 -17.54
N TRP A 89 0.04 -6.58 -18.30
CA TRP A 89 -0.27 -5.19 -18.62
C TRP A 89 -1.61 -5.20 -19.36
N LYS A 90 -2.72 -5.08 -18.63
CA LYS A 90 -4.03 -4.89 -19.25
C LYS A 90 -4.12 -3.44 -19.66
N GLU A 91 -3.72 -3.19 -20.91
CA GLU A 91 -4.20 -2.07 -21.69
C GLU A 91 -5.74 -2.06 -21.59
N GLY A 92 -6.30 -0.87 -21.33
CA GLY A 92 -7.55 -0.71 -20.61
C GLY A 92 -8.78 -1.46 -21.14
N SER A 93 -9.69 -1.83 -20.23
CA SER A 93 -11.15 -1.58 -20.34
C SER A 93 -11.91 -2.29 -19.20
N GLY A 94 -12.61 -1.51 -18.37
CA GLY A 94 -13.89 -1.93 -17.77
C GLY A 94 -13.92 -2.98 -16.65
N SER A 95 -12.87 -3.17 -15.84
CA SER A 95 -13.00 -4.00 -14.63
C SER A 95 -13.15 -3.12 -13.41
N GLU A 96 -14.24 -3.27 -12.66
CA GLU A 96 -14.44 -2.66 -11.32
C GLU A 96 -13.39 -3.12 -10.29
N VAL A 97 -12.53 -4.08 -10.66
CA VAL A 97 -11.50 -4.67 -9.79
C VAL A 97 -10.14 -4.62 -10.48
N VAL A 98 -9.16 -4.01 -9.83
CA VAL A 98 -7.75 -3.97 -10.24
C VAL A 98 -7.01 -5.15 -9.60
N THR A 99 -6.14 -5.82 -10.36
CA THR A 99 -5.33 -6.94 -9.85
C THR A 99 -4.01 -6.44 -9.31
N LEU A 100 -3.63 -6.89 -8.12
CA LEU A 100 -2.33 -6.64 -7.48
C LEU A 100 -1.58 -7.97 -7.39
N ASP A 101 -0.44 -8.07 -8.05
CA ASP A 101 0.41 -9.26 -8.02
C ASP A 101 1.17 -9.38 -6.67
N GLU A 102 1.74 -10.55 -6.38
CA GLU A 102 2.54 -10.78 -5.15
C GLU A 102 3.73 -9.82 -5.03
N GLU A 103 4.32 -9.46 -6.16
CA GLU A 103 5.39 -8.48 -6.31
C GLU A 103 4.96 -7.43 -7.35
N GLY A 104 4.37 -6.34 -6.89
CA GLY A 104 3.80 -5.32 -7.78
C GLY A 104 3.28 -4.11 -7.05
N TYR A 105 2.73 -3.18 -7.82
CA TYR A 105 2.05 -2.00 -7.28
C TYR A 105 0.88 -1.58 -8.17
N VAL A 106 -0.11 -0.96 -7.55
CA VAL A 106 -1.31 -0.43 -8.22
C VAL A 106 -1.68 0.92 -7.63
N GLU A 107 -2.32 1.75 -8.44
CA GLU A 107 -2.85 3.04 -8.01
C GLU A 107 -4.25 2.85 -7.42
N ALA A 108 -4.52 3.53 -6.31
CA ALA A 108 -5.82 3.53 -5.66
C ALA A 108 -6.25 4.97 -5.39
N ASP A 109 -7.27 5.40 -6.11
CA ASP A 109 -7.80 6.76 -6.02
C ASP A 109 -9.12 6.76 -5.23
N ILE A 110 -9.27 7.71 -4.30
CA ILE A 110 -10.47 7.92 -3.48
C ILE A 110 -10.97 9.34 -3.71
N THR A 111 -12.14 9.46 -4.34
CA THR A 111 -12.80 10.75 -4.55
C THR A 111 -13.69 11.10 -3.36
N LEU A 112 -13.30 12.12 -2.60
CA LEU A 112 -14.03 12.64 -1.45
C LEU A 112 -15.04 13.73 -1.87
N GLY A 113 -16.22 13.69 -1.26
CA GLY A 113 -17.30 14.66 -1.50
C GLY A 113 -18.31 14.22 -2.57
N ALA A 114 -19.53 14.73 -2.45
CA ALA A 114 -20.66 14.35 -3.31
C ALA A 114 -21.01 15.39 -4.39
N PHE A 115 -20.48 16.61 -4.29
CA PHE A 115 -20.86 17.72 -5.18
C PHE A 115 -19.83 17.93 -6.30
N PRO A 116 -20.24 17.90 -7.58
CA PRO A 116 -19.38 18.21 -8.71
C PRO A 116 -18.68 19.57 -8.53
N GLY A 117 -17.38 19.64 -8.82
CA GLY A 117 -16.57 20.85 -8.67
C GLY A 117 -16.09 21.17 -7.25
N ARG A 118 -16.48 20.38 -6.24
CA ARG A 118 -15.98 20.47 -4.84
C ARG A 118 -15.39 19.17 -4.32
N GLN A 119 -15.14 18.21 -5.21
CA GLN A 119 -14.55 16.93 -4.85
C GLN A 119 -13.05 17.08 -4.63
N LYS A 120 -12.52 16.31 -3.68
CA LYS A 120 -11.08 16.16 -3.46
C LYS A 120 -10.66 14.77 -3.88
N LEU A 121 -9.56 14.66 -4.61
CA LEU A 121 -8.99 13.38 -5.00
C LEU A 121 -7.84 13.04 -4.04
N CYS A 122 -7.96 11.92 -3.34
CA CYS A 122 -6.87 11.34 -2.57
C CYS A 122 -6.28 10.18 -3.37
N GLN A 123 -4.99 10.23 -3.64
CA GLN A 123 -4.32 9.25 -4.50
C GLN A 123 -3.31 8.45 -3.68
N PHE A 124 -3.40 7.13 -3.78
CA PHE A 124 -2.56 6.20 -3.04
C PHE A 124 -1.83 5.26 -4.00
N CYS A 125 -0.67 4.80 -3.55
CA CYS A 125 0.01 3.66 -4.10
C CYS A 125 -0.17 2.47 -3.17
N VAL A 126 -0.64 1.34 -3.70
CA VAL A 126 -0.71 0.07 -2.99
C VAL A 126 0.33 -0.86 -3.57
N SER A 127 1.38 -1.16 -2.83
CA SER A 127 2.44 -2.08 -3.24
C SER A 127 2.35 -3.40 -2.48
N SER A 128 2.96 -4.42 -3.07
CA SER A 128 2.90 -5.81 -2.65
C SER A 128 4.28 -6.44 -2.87
N VAL A 129 4.81 -7.10 -1.84
CA VAL A 129 6.04 -7.92 -1.93
C VAL A 129 5.98 -9.09 -0.96
N VAL A 130 6.46 -10.26 -1.35
CA VAL A 130 6.57 -11.41 -0.44
C VAL A 130 7.96 -11.46 0.17
N ARG A 131 8.06 -11.47 1.51
CA ARG A 131 9.33 -11.67 2.22
C ARG A 131 9.19 -12.76 3.27
N HIS A 132 10.09 -13.74 3.24
CA HIS A 132 10.09 -14.87 4.17
C HIS A 132 8.73 -15.61 4.24
N GLY A 133 7.98 -15.66 3.13
CA GLY A 133 6.65 -16.28 3.08
C GLY A 133 5.51 -15.44 3.65
N ILE A 134 5.77 -14.18 4.00
CA ILE A 134 4.77 -13.20 4.46
C ILE A 134 4.52 -12.20 3.34
N GLN A 135 3.26 -12.00 2.97
CA GLN A 135 2.87 -10.95 2.05
C GLN A 135 2.97 -9.58 2.74
N ILE A 136 3.71 -8.63 2.19
CA ILE A 136 3.80 -7.27 2.72
C ILE A 136 3.05 -6.36 1.75
N LEU A 137 1.99 -5.74 2.24
CA LEU A 137 1.22 -4.72 1.54
C LEU A 137 1.56 -3.36 2.12
N GLN A 138 1.89 -2.39 1.28
CA GLN A 138 2.20 -1.03 1.73
C GLN A 138 1.25 -0.03 1.06
N LEU A 139 0.69 0.87 1.86
CA LEU A 139 -0.18 1.95 1.43
C LEU A 139 0.57 3.28 1.61
N GLU A 140 0.79 3.99 0.52
CA GLU A 140 1.55 5.24 0.49
C GLU A 140 0.77 6.37 -0.20
N ASP A 141 1.01 7.61 0.23
CA ASP A 141 0.50 8.79 -0.52
C ASP A 141 1.21 8.88 -1.88
N ARG A 142 0.45 9.05 -2.96
CA ARG A 142 1.04 9.20 -4.29
C ARG A 142 1.65 10.59 -4.47
N THR A 143 2.89 10.63 -4.95
CA THR A 143 3.54 11.87 -5.38
C THR A 143 3.71 11.85 -6.90
N ILE A 144 3.11 12.82 -7.60
CA ILE A 144 3.19 12.94 -9.06
C ILE A 144 4.07 14.14 -9.41
N LEU A 145 5.12 13.91 -10.20
CA LEU A 145 5.92 14.96 -10.81
C LEU A 145 5.44 15.16 -12.26
N VAL A 146 4.86 16.32 -12.56
CA VAL A 146 4.43 16.66 -13.94
C VAL A 146 5.43 17.64 -14.55
N ASN A 147 6.04 17.25 -15.67
CA ASN A 147 6.89 18.14 -16.46
C ASN A 147 6.06 18.87 -17.52
N ASN A 148 5.71 20.13 -17.25
CA ASN A 148 4.97 20.98 -18.20
C ASN A 148 5.90 21.78 -19.15
N THR A 149 7.17 21.39 -19.27
CA THR A 149 8.16 22.08 -20.10
C THR A 149 8.60 21.19 -21.27
N PRO A 150 9.11 21.78 -22.38
CA PRO A 150 9.67 21.00 -23.49
C PRO A 150 11.06 20.43 -23.16
N HIS A 151 11.57 20.60 -21.95
CA HIS A 151 12.91 20.19 -21.55
C HIS A 151 12.87 18.89 -20.74
N THR A 152 13.90 18.05 -20.86
CA THR A 152 14.05 16.87 -19.99
C THR A 152 14.38 17.30 -18.57
N ILE A 153 13.61 16.80 -17.59
CA ILE A 153 13.92 16.97 -16.17
C ILE A 153 14.75 15.77 -15.71
N GLN A 154 15.93 16.04 -15.16
CA GLN A 154 16.68 15.08 -14.35
C GLN A 154 16.33 15.32 -12.89
N TYR A 155 15.79 14.31 -12.22
CA TYR A 155 15.42 14.41 -10.81
C TYR A 155 15.94 13.20 -10.03
N ARG A 156 16.11 13.39 -8.72
CA ARG A 156 16.38 12.32 -7.76
C ARG A 156 15.42 12.52 -6.59
N PRO A 157 14.50 11.57 -6.32
CA PRO A 157 13.66 11.67 -5.13
C PRO A 157 14.54 11.57 -3.88
N LEU A 158 14.25 12.41 -2.88
CA LEU A 158 14.92 12.40 -1.59
C LEU A 158 13.85 12.38 -0.49
N LEU A 159 13.94 11.41 0.42
CA LEU A 159 13.11 11.36 1.62
C LEU A 159 13.84 12.13 2.74
N THR A 160 13.20 13.13 3.34
CA THR A 160 13.77 13.93 4.43
C THR A 160 12.79 14.06 5.59
N ASP A 161 13.21 13.74 6.81
CA ASP A 161 12.40 13.93 8.03
C ASP A 161 12.32 15.40 8.47
N HIS A 162 13.06 16.30 7.81
CA HIS A 162 13.07 17.72 8.10
C HIS A 162 12.17 18.49 7.12
N ALA A 163 11.37 19.42 7.65
CA ALA A 163 10.72 20.44 6.83
C ALA A 163 11.81 21.23 6.08
N LEU A 164 11.65 21.39 4.76
CA LEU A 164 12.53 22.25 3.95
C LEU A 164 12.39 23.69 4.46
N GLY A 165 13.26 24.06 5.40
CA GLY A 165 13.36 25.40 5.94
C GLY A 165 14.09 26.32 4.97
N THR A 166 13.40 27.38 4.57
CA THR A 166 13.86 28.74 4.17
C THR A 166 15.27 28.88 3.60
N ASP A 167 15.34 29.53 2.42
CA ASP A 167 16.52 29.95 1.67
C ASP A 167 17.84 29.99 2.47
N GLY A 168 18.76 29.11 2.10
CA GLY A 168 20.15 29.18 2.56
C GLY A 168 20.78 27.85 3.01
N GLN A 169 20.05 26.75 3.09
CA GLN A 169 20.66 25.47 3.46
C GLN A 169 21.34 24.80 2.27
N VAL A 170 22.67 24.80 2.26
CA VAL A 170 23.48 23.95 1.40
C VAL A 170 23.17 22.50 1.78
N MET A 171 22.43 21.81 0.89
CA MET A 171 22.07 20.42 1.07
C MET A 171 23.35 19.58 1.13
N CYS A 172 23.77 19.17 2.33
CA CYS A 172 24.82 18.18 2.48
C CYS A 172 24.24 16.84 2.03
N ILE A 173 24.58 16.43 0.81
CA ILE A 173 24.26 15.11 0.28
C ILE A 173 25.05 14.09 1.12
N ASN A 174 24.48 13.69 2.24
CA ASN A 174 24.98 12.53 2.97
C ASN A 174 24.83 11.33 2.04
N LYS A 175 25.94 10.65 1.77
CA LYS A 175 26.03 9.42 0.98
C LYS A 175 25.17 8.35 1.65
N LEU A 176 23.89 8.29 1.32
CA LEU A 176 23.02 7.16 1.60
C LEU A 176 22.66 6.49 0.28
N CYS A 177 22.68 5.16 0.32
CA CYS A 177 22.85 4.26 -0.82
C CYS A 177 21.90 4.56 -1.99
N PRO A 178 22.39 4.51 -3.25
CA PRO A 178 21.52 4.62 -4.41
C PRO A 178 20.61 3.39 -4.48
N PHE A 179 19.29 3.61 -4.41
CA PHE A 179 18.33 2.63 -4.89
C PHE A 179 18.42 2.63 -6.42
N THR A 180 18.85 1.49 -6.97
CA THR A 180 18.88 1.23 -8.41
C THR A 180 17.65 0.39 -8.71
N LEU A 181 16.71 0.91 -9.51
CA LEU A 181 15.72 0.07 -10.18
C LEU A 181 16.40 -0.58 -11.37
N HIS A 182 16.45 -1.92 -11.37
CA HIS A 182 16.84 -2.75 -12.50
C HIS A 182 15.62 -3.08 -13.37
#